data_AF-X2BQ92-F1
#
_entry.id   AF-X2BQ92-F1
#
_cell.length_a   1.000
_cell.length_b   1.000
_cell.length_c   1.000
_cell.angle_alpha   90.00
_cell.angle_beta   90.00
_cell.angle_gamma   90.00
#
_symmetry.space_group_name_H-M   'P 1'
#
loop_
_entity.id
_entity.type
_entity.pdbx_description
1 polymer ?
#
loop_
_entity_poly.entity_id
_entity_poly.type
_entity_poly.pdbx_seq_one_letter_code
_entity_poly.pdbx_strand_id
1 'polypeptide(L)'
;GIFGNAIGDALGFNAVKSDDKRSKVGEHFEGVGKGLKDTKIKLDELLKEVTAAPHADTTEVKSVINSASAVLTKLIDSVTKLAGAVGNTDIADGIGAAAAVGGSAVAANKDSVNTVIEGVKEIIDIAENSGVKINTGNAGAQVAGGSATAGAALVGKANAAAPDANSGPALAAEVDKADPWAMINKIKNSQTTAGANTADNANNDAGTLATKLPAAGGDNHNGAITNADLAAAVALKAMTKGGKFTNAANEAGAVKAAA
;
A
#
# COMPACT_ATOMS: atom_id res chain seq x y z
N GLY A 1 -1.52 -9.86 29.91
CA GLY A 1 -2.35 -8.83 29.27
C GLY A 1 -2.84 -9.37 27.95
N ILE A 2 -4.15 -9.60 27.82
CA ILE A 2 -4.75 -10.34 26.70
C ILE A 2 -4.87 -9.46 25.44
N PHE A 3 -4.93 -8.13 25.62
CA PHE A 3 -4.97 -7.17 24.51
C PHE A 3 -3.63 -7.04 23.77
N GLY A 4 -2.49 -7.04 24.47
CA GLY A 4 -1.19 -6.79 23.83
C GLY A 4 -0.72 -7.89 22.86
N ASN A 5 -0.81 -9.16 23.27
CA ASN A 5 -0.40 -10.28 22.42
C ASN A 5 -1.41 -10.59 21.31
N ALA A 6 -2.71 -10.35 21.55
CA ALA A 6 -3.73 -10.51 20.51
C ALA A 6 -3.60 -9.46 19.40
N ILE A 7 -3.15 -8.24 19.72
CA ILE A 7 -2.97 -7.16 18.74
C ILE A 7 -1.78 -7.47 17.81
N GLY A 8 -0.66 -7.99 18.30
CA GLY A 8 0.49 -8.33 17.43
C GLY A 8 0.17 -9.42 16.40
N ASP A 9 -0.50 -10.49 16.83
CA ASP A 9 -0.91 -11.59 15.96
C ASP A 9 -2.12 -11.23 15.07
N ALA A 10 -3.05 -10.40 15.56
CA ALA A 10 -4.22 -9.96 14.79
C ALA A 10 -3.89 -8.81 13.81
N LEU A 11 -2.91 -7.96 14.10
CA LEU A 11 -2.41 -6.91 13.21
C LEU A 11 -1.33 -7.40 12.24
N GLY A 12 -0.95 -8.68 12.31
CA GLY A 12 -0.35 -9.36 11.16
C GLY A 12 1.03 -8.87 10.73
N PHE A 13 1.93 -8.56 11.66
CA PHE A 13 3.32 -8.17 11.32
C PHE A 13 4.12 -9.24 10.54
N ASN A 14 3.60 -10.48 10.44
CA ASN A 14 4.09 -11.57 9.59
C ASN A 14 3.00 -12.10 8.61
N ALA A 15 1.94 -11.34 8.34
CA ALA A 15 0.76 -11.86 7.62
C ALA A 15 0.99 -12.06 6.11
N VAL A 16 1.94 -11.32 5.53
CA VAL A 16 2.21 -11.31 4.09
C VAL A 16 3.71 -11.47 3.86
N LYS A 17 4.08 -12.40 2.98
CA LYS A 17 5.44 -12.68 2.54
C LYS A 17 5.60 -12.32 1.06
N SER A 18 6.82 -12.07 0.61
CA SER A 18 7.10 -11.72 -0.80
C SER A 18 6.72 -12.81 -1.81
N ASP A 19 6.56 -14.06 -1.37
CA ASP A 19 6.12 -15.20 -2.19
C ASP A 19 4.61 -15.49 -2.07
N ASP A 20 3.88 -14.68 -1.30
CA ASP A 20 2.43 -14.77 -1.24
C ASP A 20 1.76 -14.16 -2.48
N LYS A 21 0.49 -14.52 -2.63
CA LYS A 21 -0.44 -13.83 -3.53
C LYS A 21 -0.94 -12.54 -2.89
N ARG A 22 -1.30 -11.58 -3.73
CA ARG A 22 -1.96 -10.33 -3.34
C ARG A 22 -3.27 -10.55 -2.58
N SER A 23 -3.94 -11.69 -2.78
CA SER A 23 -5.12 -12.06 -1.99
C SER A 23 -4.80 -12.17 -0.50
N LYS A 24 -3.54 -12.48 -0.14
CA LYS A 24 -3.11 -12.53 1.26
C LYS A 24 -3.15 -11.17 1.94
N VAL A 25 -2.89 -10.10 1.18
CA VAL A 25 -3.08 -8.71 1.62
C VAL A 25 -4.57 -8.44 1.87
N GLY A 26 -5.45 -8.95 1.00
CA GLY A 26 -6.90 -8.90 1.20
C GLY A 26 -7.35 -9.63 2.46
N GLU A 27 -6.92 -10.88 2.65
CA GLU A 27 -7.17 -11.67 3.85
C GLU A 27 -6.69 -10.94 5.12
N HIS A 28 -5.55 -10.25 5.04
CA HIS A 28 -5.05 -9.45 6.15
C HIS A 28 -6.01 -8.31 6.50
N PHE A 29 -6.45 -7.51 5.51
CA PHE A 29 -7.42 -6.44 5.75
C PHE A 29 -8.78 -6.96 6.23
N GLU A 30 -9.25 -8.11 5.72
CA GLU A 30 -10.46 -8.78 6.21
C GLU A 30 -10.31 -9.22 7.68
N GLY A 31 -9.15 -9.75 8.05
CA GLY A 31 -8.80 -10.11 9.43
C GLY A 31 -8.85 -8.91 10.37
N VAL A 32 -8.26 -7.78 9.96
CA VAL A 32 -8.33 -6.50 10.70
C VAL A 32 -9.79 -6.04 10.81
N GLY A 33 -10.55 -6.05 9.71
CA GLY A 33 -11.97 -5.68 9.69
C GLY A 33 -12.81 -6.55 10.63
N LYS A 34 -12.56 -7.86 10.68
CA LYS A 34 -13.21 -8.78 11.62
C LYS A 34 -12.86 -8.45 13.07
N GLY A 35 -11.59 -8.17 13.38
CA GLY A 35 -11.18 -7.76 14.73
C GLY A 35 -11.85 -6.47 15.20
N LEU A 36 -11.97 -5.48 14.31
CA LEU A 36 -12.70 -4.23 14.59
C LEU A 36 -14.21 -4.50 14.80
N LYS A 37 -14.82 -5.36 13.98
CA LYS A 37 -16.22 -5.76 14.11
C LYS A 37 -16.50 -6.48 15.43
N ASP A 38 -15.65 -7.43 15.80
CA ASP A 38 -15.77 -8.18 17.06
C ASP A 38 -15.63 -7.23 18.27
N THR A 39 -14.74 -6.24 18.18
CA THR A 39 -14.60 -5.19 19.19
C THR A 39 -15.85 -4.32 19.30
N LYS A 40 -16.42 -3.90 18.15
CA LYS A 40 -17.64 -3.12 18.12
C LYS A 40 -18.83 -3.87 18.73
N ILE A 41 -18.97 -5.16 18.46
CA ILE A 41 -20.04 -6.00 19.05
C ILE A 41 -19.94 -5.99 20.58
N LYS A 42 -18.75 -6.22 21.14
CA LYS A 42 -18.54 -6.18 22.59
C LYS A 42 -18.80 -4.80 23.19
N LEU A 43 -18.49 -3.75 22.44
CA LEU A 43 -18.76 -2.37 22.85
C LEU A 43 -20.27 -2.07 22.87
N ASP A 44 -21.02 -2.58 21.89
CA ASP A 44 -22.49 -2.47 21.85
C ASP A 44 -23.15 -3.33 22.94
N GLU A 45 -22.55 -4.47 23.33
CA GLU A 45 -22.97 -5.26 24.50
C GLU A 45 -22.74 -4.50 25.81
N LEU A 46 -21.55 -3.93 26.00
CA LEU A 46 -21.22 -3.09 27.15
C LEU A 46 -22.18 -1.89 27.27
N LEU A 47 -22.56 -1.26 26.15
CA LEU A 47 -23.55 -0.18 26.15
C LEU A 47 -24.89 -0.62 26.77
N LYS A 48 -25.33 -1.84 26.49
CA LYS A 48 -26.59 -2.39 27.04
C LYS A 48 -26.47 -2.62 28.55
N GLU A 49 -25.37 -3.21 29.01
CA GLU A 49 -25.11 -3.46 30.43
C GLU A 49 -25.06 -2.15 31.23
N VAL A 50 -24.30 -1.17 30.72
CA VAL A 50 -24.20 0.17 31.31
C VAL A 50 -25.57 0.86 31.34
N THR A 51 -26.40 0.65 30.33
CA THR A 51 -27.77 1.22 30.30
C THR A 51 -28.69 0.58 31.33
N ALA A 52 -28.49 -0.71 31.63
CA ALA A 52 -29.30 -1.47 32.58
C ALA A 52 -28.87 -1.30 34.04
N ALA A 53 -27.75 -0.64 34.31
CA ALA A 53 -27.21 -0.48 35.66
C ALA A 53 -28.16 0.38 36.54
N PRO A 54 -28.77 -0.19 37.60
CA PRO A 54 -29.68 0.55 38.46
C PRO A 54 -28.92 1.58 39.30
N HIS A 55 -29.52 2.76 39.49
CA HIS A 55 -29.04 3.83 40.38
C HIS A 55 -27.65 4.42 40.01
N ALA A 56 -27.09 4.13 38.83
CA ALA A 56 -25.85 4.71 38.35
C ALA A 56 -26.11 5.81 37.30
N ASP A 57 -25.44 6.97 37.42
CA ASP A 57 -25.36 7.92 36.31
C ASP A 57 -24.32 7.43 35.30
N THR A 58 -24.81 7.07 34.12
CA THR A 58 -24.02 6.44 33.06
C THR A 58 -23.97 7.29 31.79
N THR A 59 -24.42 8.54 31.87
CA THR A 59 -24.59 9.42 30.72
C THR A 59 -23.29 9.62 29.95
N GLU A 60 -22.20 9.96 30.64
CA GLU A 60 -20.89 10.17 30.02
C GLU A 60 -20.32 8.89 29.42
N VAL A 61 -20.44 7.76 30.14
CA VAL A 61 -19.97 6.44 29.69
C VAL A 61 -20.67 6.03 28.39
N LYS A 62 -22.00 6.19 28.31
CA LYS A 62 -22.77 5.93 27.09
C LYS A 62 -22.29 6.79 25.92
N SER A 63 -22.01 8.07 26.17
CA SER A 63 -21.52 8.99 25.14
C SER A 63 -20.16 8.55 24.58
N VAL A 64 -19.21 8.20 25.46
CA VAL A 64 -17.89 7.70 25.06
C VAL A 64 -18.02 6.40 24.25
N ILE A 65 -18.84 5.46 24.72
CA ILE A 65 -19.09 4.19 24.02
C ILE A 65 -19.64 4.46 22.61
N ASN A 66 -20.66 5.31 22.48
CA ASN A 66 -21.25 5.64 21.18
C ASN A 66 -20.23 6.30 20.24
N SER A 67 -19.41 7.22 20.76
CA SER A 67 -18.35 7.88 19.99
C SER A 67 -17.32 6.86 19.47
N ALA A 68 -16.87 5.94 20.32
CA ALA A 68 -15.94 4.88 19.93
C ALA A 68 -16.57 3.91 18.91
N SER A 69 -17.83 3.49 19.09
CA SER A 69 -18.55 2.66 18.13
C SER A 69 -18.68 3.33 16.76
N ALA A 70 -18.87 4.65 16.71
CA ALA A 70 -18.91 5.40 15.46
C ALA A 70 -17.56 5.42 14.73
N VAL A 71 -16.45 5.58 15.48
CA VAL A 71 -15.09 5.49 14.93
C VAL A 71 -14.83 4.08 14.37
N LEU A 72 -15.18 3.02 15.11
CA LEU A 72 -15.01 1.64 14.66
C LEU A 72 -15.78 1.34 13.38
N THR A 73 -17.02 1.83 13.24
CA THR A 73 -17.80 1.68 11.99
C THR A 73 -17.05 2.25 10.79
N LYS A 74 -16.53 3.49 10.90
CA LYS A 74 -15.78 4.12 9.81
C LYS A 74 -14.51 3.37 9.47
N LEU A 75 -13.77 2.91 10.48
CA LEU A 75 -12.56 2.10 10.25
C LEU A 75 -12.89 0.79 9.53
N ILE A 76 -13.95 0.08 9.96
CA ILE A 76 -14.42 -1.17 9.32
C ILE A 76 -14.74 -0.92 7.84
N ASP A 77 -15.44 0.16 7.52
CA ASP A 77 -15.76 0.51 6.13
C ASP A 77 -14.48 0.75 5.30
N SER A 78 -13.54 1.53 5.83
CA SER A 78 -12.28 1.83 5.12
C SER A 78 -11.40 0.58 4.91
N VAL A 79 -11.20 -0.28 5.92
CA VAL A 79 -10.44 -1.53 5.70
C VAL A 79 -11.17 -2.52 4.78
N THR A 80 -12.51 -2.52 4.76
CA THR A 80 -13.29 -3.33 3.81
C THR A 80 -13.05 -2.86 2.37
N LYS A 81 -12.96 -1.55 2.13
CA LYS A 81 -12.58 -1.01 0.81
C LYS A 81 -11.18 -1.48 0.40
N LEU A 82 -10.21 -1.46 1.31
CA LEU A 82 -8.85 -1.95 1.04
C LEU A 82 -8.84 -3.43 0.64
N ALA A 83 -9.56 -4.28 1.38
CA ALA A 83 -9.72 -5.69 1.03
C ALA A 83 -10.35 -5.90 -0.36
N GLY A 84 -11.31 -5.06 -0.76
CA GLY A 84 -11.93 -5.14 -2.08
C GLY A 84 -11.04 -4.71 -3.25
N ALA A 85 -9.97 -3.96 -2.98
CA ALA A 85 -9.09 -3.37 -3.99
C ALA A 85 -7.88 -4.26 -4.36
N VAL A 86 -7.59 -5.29 -3.57
CA VAL A 86 -6.40 -6.13 -3.80
C VAL A 86 -6.55 -7.07 -5.00
N GLY A 87 -5.40 -7.43 -5.59
CA GLY A 87 -5.28 -8.42 -6.65
C GLY A 87 -5.35 -9.87 -6.16
N ASN A 88 -5.20 -10.82 -7.08
CA ASN A 88 -5.15 -12.26 -6.77
C ASN A 88 -3.96 -12.98 -7.47
N THR A 89 -3.04 -12.22 -8.05
CA THR A 89 -1.76 -12.71 -8.60
C THR A 89 -0.68 -12.69 -7.53
N ASP A 90 0.54 -13.09 -7.87
CA ASP A 90 1.68 -12.99 -6.96
C ASP A 90 2.00 -11.51 -6.65
N ILE A 91 2.52 -11.22 -5.46
CA ILE A 91 2.90 -9.85 -5.05
C ILE A 91 3.79 -9.18 -6.10
N ALA A 92 4.86 -9.86 -6.50
CA ALA A 92 5.77 -9.42 -7.55
C ALA A 92 5.45 -10.00 -8.95
N ASP A 93 4.16 -10.11 -9.32
CA ASP A 93 3.74 -10.62 -10.65
C ASP A 93 4.47 -9.93 -11.81
N GLY A 94 4.72 -10.66 -12.90
CA GLY A 94 5.42 -10.19 -14.10
C GLY A 94 6.89 -10.60 -14.20
N ILE A 95 7.48 -11.10 -13.12
CA ILE A 95 8.86 -11.58 -13.09
C ILE A 95 8.93 -13.10 -13.31
N GLY A 96 9.86 -13.53 -14.15
CA GLY A 96 10.12 -14.96 -14.35
C GLY A 96 10.87 -15.56 -13.16
N ALA A 97 10.53 -16.79 -12.77
CA ALA A 97 11.40 -17.57 -11.90
C ALA A 97 12.71 -17.90 -12.63
N ALA A 98 13.84 -17.92 -11.90
CA ALA A 98 15.17 -18.36 -12.32
C ALA A 98 15.63 -17.93 -13.73
N ALA A 99 16.61 -17.02 -13.80
CA ALA A 99 17.39 -16.67 -14.99
C ALA A 99 16.67 -16.07 -16.21
N ALA A 100 15.33 -16.03 -16.25
CA ALA A 100 14.60 -15.39 -17.35
C ALA A 100 14.48 -13.86 -17.17
N VAL A 101 14.60 -13.13 -18.28
CA VAL A 101 14.22 -11.71 -18.37
C VAL A 101 12.70 -11.62 -18.17
N GLY A 102 12.24 -10.68 -17.35
CA GLY A 102 10.82 -10.42 -17.17
C GLY A 102 10.14 -9.98 -18.48
N GLY A 103 8.83 -10.17 -18.57
CA GLY A 103 8.06 -9.60 -19.67
C GLY A 103 7.99 -8.08 -19.59
N SER A 104 7.25 -7.44 -20.51
CA SER A 104 6.94 -6.02 -20.36
C SER A 104 6.17 -5.76 -19.07
N ALA A 105 6.48 -4.65 -18.41
CA ALA A 105 5.73 -4.21 -17.25
C ALA A 105 4.28 -3.90 -17.64
N VAL A 106 3.36 -4.06 -16.69
CA VAL A 106 1.93 -3.72 -16.86
C VAL A 106 1.53 -2.74 -15.77
N ALA A 107 0.76 -1.72 -16.11
CA ALA A 107 0.21 -0.78 -15.13
C ALA A 107 -0.73 -1.46 -14.14
N ALA A 108 -0.76 -0.97 -12.90
CA ALA A 108 -1.80 -1.34 -11.95
C ALA A 108 -3.17 -0.85 -12.42
N ASN A 109 -4.23 -1.54 -12.01
CA ASN A 109 -5.60 -1.10 -12.24
C ASN A 109 -5.85 0.21 -11.49
N LYS A 110 -6.17 1.27 -12.24
CA LYS A 110 -6.35 2.62 -11.70
C LYS A 110 -7.39 2.69 -10.60
N ASP A 111 -8.55 2.06 -10.79
CA ASP A 111 -9.65 2.13 -9.81
C ASP A 111 -9.27 1.45 -8.50
N SER A 112 -8.54 0.33 -8.58
CA SER A 112 -8.01 -0.37 -7.41
C SER A 112 -6.98 0.48 -6.68
N VAL A 113 -6.07 1.14 -7.40
CA VAL A 113 -5.09 2.07 -6.81
C VAL A 113 -5.79 3.25 -6.13
N ASN A 114 -6.78 3.86 -6.78
CA ASN A 114 -7.58 4.94 -6.18
C ASN A 114 -8.31 4.48 -4.93
N THR A 115 -8.91 3.29 -4.95
CA THR A 115 -9.58 2.72 -3.78
C THR A 115 -8.61 2.57 -2.60
N VAL A 116 -7.37 2.14 -2.84
CA VAL A 116 -6.35 2.05 -1.78
C VAL A 116 -5.93 3.43 -1.28
N ILE A 117 -5.67 4.39 -2.17
CA ILE A 117 -5.32 5.77 -1.82
C ILE A 117 -6.40 6.39 -0.92
N GLU A 118 -7.66 6.29 -1.34
CA GLU A 118 -8.82 6.81 -0.61
C GLU A 118 -9.02 6.09 0.72
N GLY A 119 -8.94 4.75 0.74
CA GLY A 119 -9.08 3.99 1.99
C GLY A 119 -7.99 4.31 3.02
N VAL A 120 -6.74 4.44 2.58
CA VAL A 120 -5.62 4.85 3.47
C VAL A 120 -5.82 6.29 3.97
N LYS A 121 -6.25 7.20 3.10
CA LYS A 121 -6.58 8.59 3.48
C LYS A 121 -7.67 8.63 4.55
N GLU A 122 -8.76 7.89 4.36
CA GLU A 122 -9.86 7.82 5.33
C GLU A 122 -9.39 7.28 6.69
N ILE A 123 -8.58 6.21 6.72
CA ILE A 123 -8.05 5.64 7.97
C ILE A 123 -7.22 6.68 8.72
N ILE A 124 -6.34 7.40 8.02
CA ILE A 124 -5.50 8.43 8.61
C ILE A 124 -6.35 9.58 9.14
N ASP A 125 -7.31 10.06 8.35
CA ASP A 125 -8.19 11.16 8.75
C ASP A 125 -9.05 10.76 9.97
N ILE A 126 -9.52 9.52 10.05
CA ILE A 126 -10.23 8.98 11.23
C ILE A 126 -9.30 8.97 12.45
N ALA A 127 -8.05 8.53 12.30
CA ALA A 127 -7.07 8.46 13.38
C ALA A 127 -6.72 9.86 13.91
N GLU A 128 -6.42 10.82 13.03
CA GLU A 128 -6.11 12.21 13.39
C GLU A 128 -7.28 12.87 14.13
N ASN A 129 -8.51 12.70 13.62
CA ASN A 129 -9.72 13.19 14.28
C ASN A 129 -10.00 12.50 15.63
N SER A 130 -9.40 11.32 15.86
CA SER A 130 -9.45 10.61 17.14
C SER A 130 -8.28 10.98 18.08
N GLY A 131 -7.50 12.02 17.72
CA GLY A 131 -6.36 12.50 18.51
C GLY A 131 -5.07 11.69 18.34
N VAL A 132 -5.00 10.79 17.36
CA VAL A 132 -3.78 10.04 17.05
C VAL A 132 -2.85 10.93 16.24
N LYS A 133 -1.62 11.12 16.73
CA LYS A 133 -0.58 11.85 16.00
C LYS A 133 0.03 10.94 14.93
N ILE A 134 -0.13 11.34 13.67
CA ILE A 134 0.47 10.68 12.51
C ILE A 134 1.75 11.44 12.14
N ASN A 135 2.87 10.70 11.99
CA ASN A 135 4.14 11.30 11.62
C ASN A 135 4.22 11.48 10.10
N THR A 136 4.88 12.53 9.64
CA THR A 136 5.09 12.78 8.20
C THR A 136 6.20 11.91 7.62
N GLY A 137 7.16 11.50 8.46
CA GLY A 137 8.35 10.77 8.02
C GLY A 137 9.33 11.63 7.21
N ASN A 138 10.45 11.02 6.81
CA ASN A 138 11.40 11.62 5.87
C ASN A 138 11.13 11.07 4.46
N ALA A 139 10.75 11.95 3.52
CA ALA A 139 10.45 11.52 2.15
C ALA A 139 11.68 10.95 1.41
N GLY A 140 12.89 11.35 1.80
CA GLY A 140 14.13 10.95 1.16
C GLY A 140 14.48 11.83 -0.05
N ALA A 141 15.36 11.31 -0.90
CA ALA A 141 15.89 12.04 -2.05
C ALA A 141 15.21 11.60 -3.34
N GLN A 142 15.38 12.39 -4.39
CA GLN A 142 14.91 12.06 -5.73
C GLN A 142 15.54 10.76 -6.24
N VAL A 143 14.72 9.93 -6.90
CA VAL A 143 15.20 8.71 -7.56
C VAL A 143 15.16 8.93 -9.08
N ALA A 144 16.34 8.97 -9.69
CA ALA A 144 16.47 9.17 -11.12
C ALA A 144 15.93 7.98 -11.92
N GLY A 145 15.27 8.26 -13.03
CA GLY A 145 14.86 7.29 -14.03
C GLY A 145 15.94 7.03 -15.08
N GLY A 146 15.73 6.00 -15.88
CA GLY A 146 16.70 5.48 -16.85
C GLY A 146 16.48 4.00 -17.09
N SER A 147 17.24 3.39 -18.01
CA SER A 147 17.05 1.98 -18.39
C SER A 147 17.60 1.01 -17.33
N ALA A 148 18.67 1.41 -16.63
CA ALA A 148 19.35 0.64 -15.59
C ALA A 148 19.07 1.19 -14.17
N THR A 149 17.81 1.59 -13.90
CA THR A 149 17.42 2.28 -12.67
C THR A 149 16.32 1.56 -11.92
N ALA A 150 16.13 1.89 -10.64
CA ALA A 150 15.08 1.34 -9.79
C ALA A 150 13.68 1.43 -10.44
N GLY A 151 13.36 2.59 -10.99
CA GLY A 151 12.11 2.85 -11.70
C GLY A 151 11.85 1.88 -12.86
N ALA A 152 12.91 1.44 -13.54
CA ALA A 152 12.82 0.53 -14.67
C ALA A 152 12.36 -0.87 -14.27
N ALA A 153 12.71 -1.35 -13.09
CA ALA A 153 12.17 -2.61 -12.57
C ALA A 153 10.70 -2.52 -12.16
N LEU A 154 10.24 -1.31 -11.77
CA LEU A 154 8.85 -1.07 -11.41
C LEU A 154 7.93 -0.94 -12.64
N VAL A 155 8.27 -0.08 -13.59
CA VAL A 155 7.40 0.26 -14.74
C VAL A 155 7.99 -0.04 -16.11
N GLY A 156 9.16 -0.67 -16.16
CA GLY A 156 9.90 -0.90 -17.40
C GLY A 156 10.71 0.31 -17.85
N LYS A 157 11.52 0.09 -18.90
CA LYS A 157 12.13 1.16 -19.70
C LYS A 157 11.15 1.62 -20.79
N ALA A 158 11.60 2.41 -21.76
CA ALA A 158 10.77 2.83 -22.90
C ALA A 158 9.91 1.67 -23.48
N ASN A 159 8.64 1.95 -23.76
CA ASN A 159 7.62 0.95 -24.15
C ASN A 159 7.34 -0.14 -23.09
N ALA A 160 7.55 0.18 -21.80
CA ALA A 160 7.44 -0.76 -20.69
C ALA A 160 8.33 -2.02 -20.83
N ALA A 161 9.37 -1.96 -21.67
CA ALA A 161 10.24 -3.09 -21.93
C ALA A 161 11.05 -3.47 -20.69
N ALA A 162 11.59 -4.70 -20.69
CA ALA A 162 12.45 -5.17 -19.62
C ALA A 162 13.64 -4.22 -19.40
N PRO A 163 14.01 -3.97 -18.14
CA PRO A 163 15.06 -3.01 -17.81
C PRO A 163 16.44 -3.58 -18.12
N ASP A 164 17.45 -2.72 -18.07
CA ASP A 164 18.84 -3.13 -18.18
C ASP A 164 19.32 -3.69 -16.82
N ALA A 165 20.48 -4.36 -16.85
CA ALA A 165 21.05 -4.98 -15.65
C ALA A 165 21.23 -3.97 -14.50
N ASN A 166 21.18 -4.49 -13.28
CA ASN A 166 21.22 -3.82 -11.99
C ASN A 166 19.95 -3.06 -11.57
N SER A 167 18.87 -3.11 -12.37
CA SER A 167 17.63 -2.38 -12.06
C SER A 167 16.85 -2.99 -10.90
N GLY A 168 16.80 -4.32 -10.80
CA GLY A 168 16.15 -5.01 -9.67
C GLY A 168 16.85 -4.73 -8.33
N PRO A 169 18.18 -4.93 -8.23
CA PRO A 169 18.95 -4.56 -7.04
C PRO A 169 18.83 -3.07 -6.69
N ALA A 170 18.83 -2.18 -7.68
CA ALA A 170 18.61 -0.75 -7.45
C ALA A 170 17.22 -0.48 -6.84
N LEU A 171 16.18 -1.16 -7.33
CA LEU A 171 14.83 -1.04 -6.76
C LEU A 171 14.81 -1.43 -5.27
N ALA A 172 15.35 -2.58 -4.92
CA ALA A 172 15.43 -3.02 -3.52
C ALA A 172 16.21 -2.02 -2.65
N ALA A 173 17.34 -1.51 -3.15
CA ALA A 173 18.16 -0.54 -2.43
C ALA A 173 17.46 0.82 -2.23
N GLU A 174 16.68 1.30 -3.21
CA GLU A 174 15.95 2.56 -3.05
C GLU A 174 14.71 2.42 -2.16
N VAL A 175 14.07 1.24 -2.14
CA VAL A 175 12.95 0.92 -1.23
C VAL A 175 13.42 0.80 0.22
N ASP A 176 14.58 0.17 0.48
CA ASP A 176 15.15 0.02 1.82
C ASP A 176 15.48 1.38 2.49
N LYS A 177 15.71 2.43 1.70
CA LYS A 177 15.91 3.81 2.19
C LYS A 177 14.62 4.50 2.62
N ALA A 178 13.45 3.98 2.24
CA ALA A 178 12.19 4.68 2.43
C ALA A 178 11.75 4.64 3.90
N ASP A 179 11.40 5.80 4.44
CA ASP A 179 10.74 5.88 5.74
C ASP A 179 9.29 5.37 5.64
N PRO A 180 8.85 4.42 6.49
CA PRO A 180 7.49 3.87 6.41
C PRO A 180 6.38 4.91 6.59
N TRP A 181 6.57 5.91 7.44
CA TRP A 181 5.59 6.99 7.61
C TRP A 181 5.53 7.87 6.37
N ALA A 182 6.67 8.21 5.78
CA ALA A 182 6.71 8.94 4.53
C ALA A 182 6.01 8.16 3.41
N MET A 183 6.24 6.85 3.31
CA MET A 183 5.59 5.99 2.33
C MET A 183 4.05 6.02 2.46
N ILE A 184 3.52 5.87 3.68
CA ILE A 184 2.08 5.97 3.95
C ILE A 184 1.54 7.35 3.56
N ASN A 185 2.27 8.43 3.87
CA ASN A 185 1.88 9.77 3.47
C ASN A 185 1.92 9.99 1.96
N LYS A 186 2.87 9.37 1.25
CA LYS A 186 2.89 9.39 -0.21
C LYS A 186 1.70 8.65 -0.79
N ILE A 187 1.30 7.50 -0.23
CA ILE A 187 0.07 6.80 -0.63
C ILE A 187 -1.16 7.70 -0.44
N LYS A 188 -1.37 8.26 0.76
CA LYS A 188 -2.53 9.14 1.08
C LYS A 188 -2.67 10.34 0.13
N ASN A 189 -1.55 10.90 -0.33
CA ASN A 189 -1.53 12.13 -1.12
C ASN A 189 -1.26 11.91 -2.62
N SER A 190 -1.08 10.66 -3.04
CA SER A 190 -0.76 10.34 -4.43
C SER A 190 -1.96 10.55 -5.35
N GLN A 191 -1.70 10.82 -6.62
CA GLN A 191 -2.74 10.96 -7.64
C GLN A 191 -2.55 9.94 -8.76
N THR A 192 -3.66 9.48 -9.34
CA THR A 192 -3.63 8.66 -10.55
C THR A 192 -4.06 9.51 -11.76
N THR A 193 -3.17 9.66 -12.72
CA THR A 193 -3.44 10.48 -13.92
C THR A 193 -3.75 9.60 -15.13
N ALA A 194 -4.38 10.15 -16.18
CA ALA A 194 -4.68 9.40 -17.41
C ALA A 194 -3.51 9.47 -18.41
N GLY A 195 -3.41 8.48 -19.31
CA GLY A 195 -2.42 8.42 -20.39
C GLY A 195 -1.08 7.77 -20.02
N ALA A 196 -0.11 7.82 -20.93
CA ALA A 196 1.24 7.33 -20.70
C ALA A 196 2.02 8.24 -19.74
N ASN A 197 3.12 7.73 -19.20
CA ASN A 197 4.03 8.55 -18.44
C ASN A 197 4.92 9.36 -19.38
N THR A 198 4.79 10.68 -19.29
CA THR A 198 5.52 11.68 -20.07
C THR A 198 6.21 12.70 -19.16
N ALA A 199 6.15 12.49 -17.84
CA ALA A 199 6.91 13.34 -16.93
C ALA A 199 8.39 13.01 -17.10
N ASP A 200 9.24 14.04 -17.00
CA ASP A 200 10.70 13.85 -16.97
C ASP A 200 11.08 12.73 -16.01
N ASN A 201 12.18 12.05 -16.30
CA ASN A 201 12.62 10.81 -15.67
C ASN A 201 12.65 10.80 -14.13
N ALA A 202 12.38 11.87 -13.39
CA ALA A 202 12.46 11.92 -11.94
C ALA A 202 11.33 12.74 -11.25
N ASN A 203 10.15 12.86 -11.88
CA ASN A 203 9.04 13.73 -11.40
C ASN A 203 7.74 13.00 -11.07
N ASN A 204 7.76 11.67 -10.88
CA ASN A 204 6.51 10.92 -10.68
C ASN A 204 6.18 10.70 -9.21
N ASP A 205 4.93 10.98 -8.84
CA ASP A 205 4.36 10.55 -7.57
C ASP A 205 4.01 9.05 -7.58
N ALA A 206 3.65 8.52 -6.41
CA ALA A 206 3.43 7.10 -6.23
C ALA A 206 2.30 6.53 -7.10
N GLY A 207 1.15 7.22 -7.18
CA GLY A 207 -0.01 6.77 -7.94
C GLY A 207 0.21 6.82 -9.44
N THR A 208 0.94 7.84 -9.91
CA THR A 208 1.36 7.95 -11.31
C THR A 208 2.28 6.80 -11.68
N LEU A 209 3.31 6.49 -10.87
CA LEU A 209 4.18 5.34 -11.13
C LEU A 209 3.45 4.00 -11.06
N ALA A 210 2.50 3.84 -10.14
CA ALA A 210 1.75 2.58 -10.04
C ALA A 210 0.86 2.35 -11.28
N THR A 211 0.26 3.42 -11.83
CA THR A 211 -0.81 3.33 -12.84
C THR A 211 -0.38 3.67 -14.26
N LYS A 212 0.82 4.23 -14.45
CA LYS A 212 1.35 4.56 -15.78
C LYS A 212 2.59 3.77 -16.14
N LEU A 213 2.82 3.69 -17.44
CA LEU A 213 4.01 3.10 -18.04
C LEU A 213 4.72 4.14 -18.91
N PRO A 214 6.04 3.99 -19.13
CA PRO A 214 6.79 4.85 -20.04
C PRO A 214 6.19 4.85 -21.44
N ALA A 215 6.08 6.04 -22.05
CA ALA A 215 5.57 6.20 -23.39
C ALA A 215 6.47 5.54 -24.47
N ALA A 216 5.94 5.43 -25.69
CA ALA A 216 6.74 5.11 -26.86
C ALA A 216 7.56 6.34 -27.26
N GLY A 217 8.87 6.17 -27.54
CA GLY A 217 9.71 7.28 -28.00
C GLY A 217 11.18 7.24 -27.55
N GLY A 218 11.58 6.30 -26.68
CA GLY A 218 12.97 6.12 -26.26
C GLY A 218 13.30 6.67 -24.88
N ASP A 219 12.45 7.51 -24.31
CA ASP A 219 12.59 7.98 -22.93
C ASP A 219 11.97 7.01 -21.93
N ASN A 220 12.58 6.97 -20.75
CA ASN A 220 12.28 5.97 -19.73
C ASN A 220 11.19 6.39 -18.75
N HIS A 221 10.99 7.69 -18.51
CA HIS A 221 9.93 8.28 -17.67
C HIS A 221 9.54 7.44 -16.45
N ASN A 222 10.52 6.92 -15.71
CA ASN A 222 10.29 5.89 -14.69
C ASN A 222 10.85 6.21 -13.30
N GLY A 223 11.54 7.33 -13.08
CA GLY A 223 11.99 7.72 -11.75
C GLY A 223 10.91 8.42 -10.93
N ALA A 224 11.21 8.65 -9.66
CA ALA A 224 10.28 9.09 -8.64
C ALA A 224 10.74 10.41 -8.00
N ILE A 225 9.78 11.21 -7.52
CA ILE A 225 10.08 12.47 -6.82
C ILE A 225 10.92 12.20 -5.57
N THR A 226 10.64 11.11 -4.85
CA THR A 226 11.40 10.70 -3.67
C THR A 226 11.51 9.18 -3.53
N ASN A 227 12.42 8.70 -2.68
CA ASN A 227 12.47 7.30 -2.23
C ASN A 227 11.10 6.80 -1.74
N ALA A 228 10.42 7.61 -0.92
CA ALA A 228 9.10 7.25 -0.41
C ALA A 228 8.03 7.17 -1.51
N ASP A 229 8.11 8.00 -2.56
CA ASP A 229 7.20 7.90 -3.71
C ASP A 229 7.42 6.59 -4.50
N LEU A 230 8.69 6.21 -4.70
CA LEU A 230 9.01 4.94 -5.35
C LEU A 230 8.52 3.74 -4.53
N ALA A 231 8.82 3.70 -3.24
CA ALA A 231 8.39 2.61 -2.35
C ALA A 231 6.86 2.53 -2.25
N ALA A 232 6.18 3.67 -2.17
CA ALA A 232 4.72 3.73 -2.20
C ALA A 232 4.16 3.20 -3.54
N ALA A 233 4.79 3.52 -4.67
CA ALA A 233 4.39 3.00 -5.97
C ALA A 233 4.57 1.48 -6.07
N VAL A 234 5.69 0.96 -5.55
CA VAL A 234 5.95 -0.47 -5.44
C VAL A 234 4.84 -1.13 -4.63
N ALA A 235 4.55 -0.63 -3.42
CA ALA A 235 3.51 -1.16 -2.54
C ALA A 235 2.12 -1.12 -3.21
N LEU A 236 1.75 0.01 -3.83
CA LEU A 236 0.48 0.14 -4.57
C LEU A 236 0.38 -0.89 -5.68
N LYS A 237 1.45 -1.09 -6.46
CA LYS A 237 1.46 -2.06 -7.56
C LYS A 237 1.49 -3.51 -7.08
N ALA A 238 2.16 -3.76 -5.97
CA ALA A 238 2.32 -5.06 -5.33
C ALA A 238 1.04 -5.56 -4.65
N MET A 239 0.14 -4.66 -4.24
CA MET A 239 -1.10 -5.04 -3.54
C MET A 239 -2.35 -5.02 -4.44
N THR A 240 -2.44 -4.06 -5.37
CA THR A 240 -3.68 -3.82 -6.14
C THR A 240 -3.89 -4.78 -7.31
N LYS A 241 -5.07 -4.74 -7.94
CA LYS A 241 -5.37 -5.51 -9.16
C LYS A 241 -4.56 -5.04 -10.36
N GLY A 242 -4.37 -5.90 -11.36
CA GLY A 242 -3.55 -5.57 -12.54
C GLY A 242 -2.07 -5.55 -12.17
N GLY A 243 -1.25 -4.70 -12.79
CA GLY A 243 0.09 -4.40 -12.27
C GLY A 243 1.09 -5.55 -12.38
N LYS A 244 2.07 -5.42 -13.27
CA LYS A 244 3.18 -6.35 -13.38
C LYS A 244 4.50 -5.60 -13.32
N PHE A 245 5.39 -6.10 -12.48
CA PHE A 245 6.79 -5.71 -12.46
C PHE A 245 7.52 -6.32 -13.65
N THR A 246 8.78 -5.94 -13.82
CA THR A 246 9.68 -6.52 -14.80
C THR A 246 11.10 -6.58 -14.23
N ASN A 247 11.99 -7.35 -14.83
CA ASN A 247 13.34 -7.55 -14.32
C ASN A 247 14.32 -7.86 -15.46
N ALA A 248 15.58 -7.45 -15.28
CA ALA A 248 16.66 -7.99 -16.08
C ALA A 248 16.95 -9.45 -15.70
N ALA A 249 17.72 -10.17 -16.52
CA ALA A 249 18.04 -11.57 -16.26
C ALA A 249 18.69 -11.75 -14.88
N ASN A 250 18.26 -12.78 -14.15
CA ASN A 250 18.76 -13.13 -12.81
C ASN A 250 18.44 -12.13 -11.67
N GLU A 251 17.53 -11.17 -11.87
CA GLU A 251 17.23 -10.13 -10.85
C GLU A 251 15.84 -10.27 -10.19
N ALA A 252 15.08 -11.32 -10.53
CA ALA A 252 13.74 -11.52 -9.99
C ALA A 252 13.70 -11.51 -8.45
N GLY A 253 14.72 -12.07 -7.78
CA GLY A 253 14.81 -12.08 -6.32
C GLY A 253 14.88 -10.68 -5.70
N ALA A 254 15.58 -9.74 -6.34
CA ALA A 254 15.68 -8.37 -5.85
C ALA A 254 14.35 -7.61 -6.01
N VAL A 255 13.64 -7.82 -7.13
CA VAL A 255 12.31 -7.24 -7.34
C VAL A 255 11.30 -7.82 -6.33
N LYS A 256 11.39 -9.13 -6.02
CA LYS A 256 10.59 -9.75 -4.95
C LYS A 256 10.89 -9.19 -3.57
N ALA A 257 12.15 -8.89 -3.28
CA ALA A 257 12.53 -8.34 -1.99
C ALA A 257 12.04 -6.90 -1.81
N ALA A 258 11.92 -6.14 -2.90
CA ALA A 258 11.41 -4.78 -2.88
C ALA A 258 9.88 -4.71 -2.73
N ALA A 259 9.16 -5.69 -3.29
CA ALA A 259 7.70 -5.76 -3.34
C ALA A 259 7.09 -6.39 -2.08
#